data_AF-A0A9E3CKG4-F1
#
_entry.id   AF-A0A9E3CKG4-F1
#
_cell.length_a   1.000
_cell.length_b   1.000
_cell.length_c   1.000
_cell.angle_alpha   90.00
_cell.angle_beta   90.00
_cell.angle_gamma   90.00
#
_symmetry.space_group_name_H-M   'P 1'
#
loop_
_entity.id
_entity.type
_entity.pdbx_description
1 polymer ?
#
loop_
_entity_poly.entity_id
_entity_poly.type
_entity_poly.pdbx_seq_one_letter_code
_entity_poly.pdbx_strand_id
1 'polypeptide(L)'
;MSRTFSTLVRACFAAAILVAAAASAEAQSTTGTVTMSATVSKFVEINSGGAVTLSGNSGGGVTTDGTAGQPLAVSINLGELGPSNTNSFVTANVPLRIRSNAGYVLSVSATVSSSGTTANKISAADVGFGLGAVSRTGTGVNTSGTDTNATAGDPTLAANGSVNGTTGRYEFTATRSNLSAFSTSTTALSGSYVMNAVPRSNGNGLNVPAMFAIKPQFFENGSTTINVTFTVTAP
;
A
#
# COMPACT_ATOMS: atom_id res chain seq x y z
N MET A 1 64.75 -33.11 -73.92
CA MET A 1 63.43 -33.01 -73.25
C MET A 1 63.58 -32.70 -71.75
N SER A 2 64.41 -31.73 -71.35
CA SER A 2 64.82 -31.58 -69.92
C SER A 2 64.71 -30.17 -69.32
N ARG A 3 64.55 -29.10 -70.12
CA ARG A 3 64.47 -27.73 -69.59
C ARG A 3 63.03 -27.27 -69.33
N THR A 4 62.12 -27.51 -70.26
CA THR A 4 60.70 -27.12 -70.16
C THR A 4 59.94 -27.83 -69.03
N PHE A 5 60.24 -29.11 -68.78
CA PHE A 5 59.63 -29.88 -67.68
C PHE A 5 60.06 -29.34 -66.31
N SER A 6 61.33 -28.91 -66.16
CA SER A 6 61.84 -28.31 -64.92
C SER A 6 61.22 -26.95 -64.62
N THR A 7 60.96 -26.13 -65.64
CA THR A 7 60.32 -24.82 -65.48
C THR A 7 58.85 -24.96 -65.09
N LEU A 8 58.13 -25.93 -65.68
CA LEU A 8 56.72 -26.18 -65.37
C LEU A 8 56.53 -26.64 -63.92
N VAL A 9 57.37 -27.57 -63.45
CA VAL A 9 57.31 -28.08 -62.07
C VAL A 9 57.58 -26.96 -61.06
N ARG A 10 58.54 -26.07 -61.33
CA ARG A 10 58.83 -24.91 -60.47
C ARG A 10 57.69 -23.89 -60.44
N ALA A 11 57.04 -23.63 -61.57
CA ALA A 11 55.90 -22.73 -61.65
C ALA A 11 54.67 -23.29 -60.89
N CYS A 12 54.40 -24.59 -61.02
CA CYS A 12 53.34 -25.26 -60.25
C CYS A 12 53.64 -25.26 -58.75
N PHE A 13 54.89 -25.45 -58.33
CA PHE A 13 55.27 -25.43 -56.91
C PHE A 13 55.15 -24.01 -56.32
N ALA A 14 55.54 -22.98 -57.06
CA ALA A 14 55.38 -21.59 -56.64
C ALA A 14 53.90 -21.17 -56.54
N ALA A 15 53.06 -21.58 -57.51
CA ALA A 15 51.62 -21.35 -57.47
C ALA A 15 50.95 -22.07 -56.30
N ALA A 16 51.37 -23.31 -55.99
CA ALA A 16 50.88 -24.06 -54.84
C ALA A 16 51.23 -23.39 -53.51
N ILE A 17 52.45 -22.84 -53.37
CA ILE A 17 52.87 -22.11 -52.16
C ILE A 17 52.11 -20.78 -52.03
N LEU A 18 51.87 -20.06 -53.14
CA LEU A 18 51.08 -18.82 -53.14
C LEU A 18 49.61 -19.05 -52.79
N VAL A 19 49.00 -20.12 -53.29
CA VAL A 19 47.62 -20.50 -52.94
C VAL A 19 47.51 -20.99 -51.49
N ALA A 20 48.52 -21.72 -50.98
CA ALA A 20 48.58 -22.12 -49.58
C ALA A 20 48.80 -20.93 -48.62
N ALA A 21 49.60 -19.93 -49.03
CA ALA A 21 49.84 -18.71 -48.25
C ALA A 21 48.65 -17.74 -48.27
N ALA A 22 47.85 -17.73 -49.35
CA ALA A 22 46.60 -16.97 -49.42
C ALA A 22 45.47 -17.62 -48.59
N ALA A 23 45.44 -18.96 -48.51
CA ALA A 23 44.46 -19.69 -47.70
C ALA A 23 44.64 -19.49 -46.18
N SER A 24 45.85 -19.14 -45.71
CA SER A 24 46.10 -18.81 -44.30
C SER A 24 45.82 -17.35 -43.91
N ALA A 25 45.40 -16.50 -44.85
CA ALA A 25 45.16 -15.07 -44.62
C ALA A 25 43.66 -14.70 -44.40
N GLU A 26 42.72 -15.62 -44.60
CA GLU A 26 41.26 -15.34 -44.66
C GLU A 26 40.45 -15.95 -43.49
N ALA A 27 41.07 -16.23 -42.35
CA ALA A 27 40.35 -16.76 -41.18
C ALA A 27 40.62 -15.97 -39.90
N GLN A 28 40.53 -14.64 -39.95
CA GLN A 28 40.52 -13.80 -38.75
C GLN A 28 39.08 -13.43 -38.38
N SER A 29 38.55 -14.08 -37.35
CA SER A 29 37.29 -13.71 -36.70
C SER A 29 37.58 -13.11 -35.33
N THR A 30 37.06 -11.91 -35.06
CA THR A 30 37.11 -11.30 -33.73
C THR A 30 35.69 -11.19 -33.22
N THR A 31 35.39 -11.92 -32.16
CA THR A 31 34.09 -11.88 -31.47
C THR A 31 34.28 -11.27 -30.09
N GLY A 32 33.25 -10.59 -29.60
CA GLY A 32 33.18 -10.07 -28.24
C GLY A 32 31.76 -10.21 -27.74
N THR A 33 31.60 -10.53 -26.46
CA THR A 33 30.30 -10.58 -25.80
C THR A 33 30.22 -9.48 -24.75
N VAL A 34 29.08 -8.79 -24.70
CA VAL A 34 28.75 -7.86 -23.62
C VAL A 34 27.65 -8.51 -22.80
N THR A 35 27.94 -8.77 -21.53
CA THR A 35 26.94 -9.26 -20.57
C THR A 35 26.57 -8.12 -19.65
N MET A 36 25.29 -7.76 -19.61
CA MET A 36 24.74 -6.72 -18.74
C MET A 36 23.79 -7.36 -17.73
N SER A 37 23.87 -6.96 -16.47
CA SER A 37 22.94 -7.35 -15.41
C SER A 37 22.48 -6.13 -14.63
N ALA A 38 21.25 -6.18 -14.11
CA ALA A 38 20.67 -5.12 -13.28
C ALA A 38 19.80 -5.73 -12.18
N THR A 39 19.65 -5.00 -11.07
CA THR A 39 18.74 -5.35 -9.97
C THR A 39 17.73 -4.22 -9.75
N VAL A 40 16.52 -4.57 -9.34
CA VAL A 40 15.46 -3.61 -8.98
C VAL A 40 15.11 -3.82 -7.50
N SER A 41 15.18 -2.76 -6.71
CA SER A 41 14.80 -2.79 -5.29
C SER A 41 13.28 -2.88 -5.11
N LYS A 42 12.85 -3.55 -4.02
CA LYS A 42 11.46 -3.48 -3.56
C LYS A 42 11.15 -2.04 -3.12
N PHE A 43 10.03 -1.51 -3.58
CA PHE A 43 9.53 -0.18 -3.27
C PHE A 43 8.09 -0.31 -2.78
N VAL A 44 7.80 0.34 -1.65
CA VAL A 44 6.47 0.44 -1.08
C VAL A 44 6.34 1.79 -0.36
N GLU A 45 5.22 2.46 -0.56
CA GLU A 45 4.90 3.72 0.11
C GLU A 45 3.42 3.81 0.48
N ILE A 46 3.13 4.56 1.53
CA ILE A 46 1.79 4.96 1.94
C ILE A 46 1.75 6.47 2.09
N ASN A 47 0.78 7.10 1.45
CA ASN A 47 0.54 8.54 1.48
C ASN A 47 -0.94 8.81 1.76
N SER A 48 -1.29 10.08 1.98
CA SER A 48 -2.69 10.48 1.94
C SER A 48 -3.28 10.25 0.54
N GLY A 49 -4.49 9.70 0.49
CA GLY A 49 -5.29 9.52 -0.73
C GLY A 49 -6.11 10.75 -1.12
N GLY A 50 -6.19 11.75 -0.23
CA GLY A 50 -7.00 12.95 -0.43
C GLY A 50 -7.59 13.49 0.87
N ALA A 51 -8.57 14.38 0.72
CA ALA A 51 -9.22 15.06 1.82
C ALA A 51 -9.99 14.09 2.72
N VAL A 52 -9.89 14.34 4.02
CA VAL A 52 -10.59 13.64 5.09
C VAL A 52 -12.01 14.17 5.16
N THR A 53 -12.97 13.26 5.36
CA THR A 53 -14.35 13.66 5.64
C THR A 53 -14.72 13.28 7.07
N LEU A 54 -15.23 14.25 7.82
CA LEU A 54 -15.83 14.05 9.14
C LEU A 54 -17.34 14.32 9.04
N SER A 55 -18.17 13.42 9.57
CA SER A 55 -19.62 13.59 9.59
C SER A 55 -20.22 13.16 10.93
N GLY A 56 -21.41 13.67 11.23
CA GLY A 56 -22.12 13.41 12.49
C GLY A 56 -21.49 14.05 13.73
N ASN A 57 -20.39 14.80 13.58
CA ASN A 57 -19.73 15.53 14.65
C ASN A 57 -20.59 16.73 15.13
N SER A 58 -20.44 17.09 16.40
CA SER A 58 -21.02 18.30 16.99
C SER A 58 -19.90 19.12 17.62
N GLY A 59 -19.63 20.33 17.12
CA GLY A 59 -18.51 21.17 17.59
C GLY A 59 -17.11 20.68 17.23
N GLY A 60 -17.00 19.58 16.47
CA GLY A 60 -15.74 19.05 15.94
C GLY A 60 -15.36 19.58 14.54
N GLY A 61 -14.28 19.08 13.98
CA GLY A 61 -13.80 19.41 12.63
C GLY A 61 -12.49 18.71 12.27
N VAL A 62 -12.16 18.70 10.97
CA VAL A 62 -10.82 18.30 10.50
C VAL A 62 -9.85 19.46 10.76
N THR A 63 -8.85 19.24 11.60
CA THR A 63 -7.88 20.28 12.01
C THR A 63 -6.64 20.27 11.13
N THR A 64 -6.21 19.08 10.70
CA THR A 64 -5.16 18.92 9.67
C THR A 64 -5.65 17.92 8.65
N ASP A 65 -5.78 18.36 7.40
CA ASP A 65 -6.30 17.56 6.31
C ASP A 65 -5.21 16.79 5.55
N GLY A 66 -5.61 15.73 4.87
CA GLY A 66 -4.76 14.99 3.93
C GLY A 66 -4.71 15.67 2.57
N THR A 67 -3.50 15.96 2.08
CA THR A 67 -3.30 16.32 0.67
C THR A 67 -2.89 15.08 -0.12
N ALA A 68 -3.61 14.79 -1.20
CA ALA A 68 -3.38 13.61 -2.00
C ALA A 68 -1.91 13.51 -2.45
N GLY A 69 -1.21 12.44 -2.04
CA GLY A 69 0.16 12.13 -2.47
C GLY A 69 1.24 12.77 -1.60
N GLN A 70 0.84 13.43 -0.52
CA GLN A 70 1.72 13.90 0.56
C GLN A 70 1.77 12.89 1.71
N PRO A 71 2.78 12.98 2.60
CA PRO A 71 2.84 12.18 3.81
C PRO A 71 1.53 12.24 4.60
N LEU A 72 1.13 11.12 5.19
CA LEU A 72 -0.09 11.05 6.00
C LEU A 72 0.09 11.82 7.32
N ALA A 73 -0.54 12.98 7.45
CA ALA A 73 -0.51 13.82 8.64
C ALA A 73 -1.91 14.37 8.94
N VAL A 74 -2.81 13.50 9.37
CA VAL A 74 -4.23 13.85 9.60
C VAL A 74 -4.47 14.10 11.09
N SER A 75 -5.22 15.17 11.39
CA SER A 75 -5.71 15.46 12.73
C SER A 75 -7.18 15.82 12.66
N ILE A 76 -7.98 15.26 13.56
CA ILE A 76 -9.44 15.38 13.57
C ILE A 76 -9.88 15.61 15.01
N ASN A 77 -10.67 16.65 15.22
CA ASN A 77 -11.45 16.84 16.43
C ASN A 77 -12.84 16.23 16.22
N LEU A 78 -13.17 15.16 16.94
CA LEU A 78 -14.46 14.48 16.82
C LEU A 78 -15.63 15.30 17.40
N GLY A 79 -15.35 16.31 18.22
CA GLY A 79 -16.35 17.11 18.91
C GLY A 79 -17.01 16.36 20.07
N GLU A 80 -18.25 16.71 20.35
CA GLU A 80 -19.07 16.12 21.42
C GLU A 80 -19.52 14.69 21.07
N LEU A 81 -19.22 13.75 21.97
CA LEU A 81 -19.50 12.31 21.85
C LEU A 81 -20.53 11.82 22.87
N GLY A 82 -21.03 12.71 23.73
CA GLY A 82 -22.10 12.45 24.67
C GLY A 82 -23.48 12.41 24.03
N PRO A 83 -24.53 12.18 24.85
CA PRO A 83 -25.92 12.06 24.39
C PRO A 83 -26.51 13.32 23.74
N SER A 84 -25.87 14.47 23.91
CA SER A 84 -26.26 15.72 23.24
C SER A 84 -26.01 15.67 21.73
N ASN A 85 -25.11 14.79 21.25
CA ASN A 85 -24.96 14.49 19.84
C ASN A 85 -25.92 13.36 19.44
N THR A 86 -27.02 13.71 18.76
CA THR A 86 -28.08 12.77 18.38
C THR A 86 -27.80 11.98 17.11
N ASN A 87 -26.64 12.16 16.48
CA ASN A 87 -26.29 11.41 15.27
C ASN A 87 -26.09 9.91 15.57
N SER A 88 -26.38 9.07 14.59
CA SER A 88 -26.15 7.62 14.73
C SER A 88 -24.68 7.32 14.99
N PHE A 89 -23.76 7.93 14.25
CA PHE A 89 -22.32 7.83 14.48
C PHE A 89 -21.64 9.17 14.17
N VAL A 90 -20.55 9.45 14.87
CA VAL A 90 -19.50 10.36 14.37
C VAL A 90 -18.56 9.51 13.54
N THR A 91 -18.37 9.85 12.27
CA THR A 91 -17.53 9.07 11.35
C THR A 91 -16.45 9.92 10.72
N ALA A 92 -15.25 9.37 10.67
CA ALA A 92 -14.12 9.94 9.94
C ALA A 92 -13.69 8.96 8.85
N ASN A 93 -13.59 9.43 7.61
CA ASN A 93 -13.01 8.68 6.51
C ASN A 93 -11.70 9.34 6.11
N VAL A 94 -10.60 8.61 6.27
CA VAL A 94 -9.24 9.02 5.94
C VAL A 94 -8.80 8.23 4.70
N PRO A 95 -8.78 8.86 3.51
CA PRO A 95 -8.31 8.19 2.31
C PRO A 95 -6.81 7.93 2.42
N LEU A 96 -6.39 6.69 2.21
CA LEU A 96 -4.99 6.29 2.12
C LEU A 96 -4.67 5.92 0.67
N ARG A 97 -3.43 6.15 0.25
CA ARG A 97 -2.94 5.69 -1.05
C ARG A 97 -1.67 4.88 -0.88
N ILE A 98 -1.73 3.64 -1.36
CA ILE A 98 -0.58 2.72 -1.37
C ILE A 98 -0.05 2.61 -2.80
N ARG A 99 1.28 2.65 -2.93
CA ARG A 99 2.00 2.34 -4.17
C ARG A 99 3.09 1.34 -3.85
N SER A 100 3.17 0.28 -4.65
CA SER A 100 4.14 -0.80 -4.45
C SER A 100 4.51 -1.47 -5.77
N ASN A 101 5.78 -1.82 -5.96
CA ASN A 101 6.23 -2.68 -7.07
C ASN A 101 6.37 -4.16 -6.66
N ALA A 102 6.07 -4.49 -5.40
CA ALA A 102 6.06 -5.84 -4.86
C ALA A 102 4.75 -6.12 -4.11
N GLY A 103 4.50 -7.37 -3.71
CA GLY A 103 3.42 -7.66 -2.76
C GLY A 103 3.55 -6.74 -1.53
N TYR A 104 2.42 -6.36 -0.94
CA TYR A 104 2.40 -5.42 0.19
C TYR A 104 1.57 -5.95 1.35
N VAL A 105 1.90 -5.49 2.55
CA VAL A 105 1.13 -5.68 3.77
C VAL A 105 0.96 -4.32 4.44
N LEU A 106 -0.30 -3.92 4.65
CA LEU A 106 -0.67 -2.78 5.48
C LEU A 106 -1.03 -3.31 6.88
N SER A 107 -0.24 -2.91 7.86
CA SER A 107 -0.50 -3.14 9.27
C SER A 107 -0.98 -1.87 9.95
N VAL A 108 -1.84 -2.04 10.95
CA VAL A 108 -2.40 -0.98 11.77
C VAL A 108 -2.07 -1.25 13.22
N SER A 109 -1.64 -0.21 13.93
CA SER A 109 -1.60 -0.19 15.39
C SER A 109 -2.31 1.04 15.91
N ALA A 110 -2.98 0.93 17.04
CA ALA A 110 -3.77 2.00 17.61
C ALA A 110 -3.63 2.07 19.13
N THR A 111 -3.64 3.29 19.64
CA THR A 111 -3.74 3.57 21.07
C THR A 111 -4.91 4.52 21.32
N VAL A 112 -5.69 4.22 22.35
CA VAL A 112 -6.77 5.09 22.82
C VAL A 112 -6.50 5.40 24.28
N SER A 113 -6.41 6.68 24.60
CA SER A 113 -6.18 7.17 25.95
C SER A 113 -7.29 8.13 26.33
N SER A 114 -7.98 7.85 27.42
CA SER A 114 -9.06 8.67 27.95
C SER A 114 -8.72 9.11 29.38
N SER A 115 -9.08 10.34 29.74
CA SER A 115 -8.92 10.85 31.11
C SER A 115 -9.95 10.30 32.09
N GLY A 116 -10.98 9.58 31.61
CA GLY A 116 -12.00 8.97 32.46
C GLY A 116 -11.45 7.82 33.32
N THR A 117 -12.08 7.59 34.46
CA THR A 117 -11.64 6.62 35.48
C THR A 117 -12.60 5.45 35.68
N THR A 118 -13.85 5.59 35.23
CA THR A 118 -14.91 4.58 35.36
C THR A 118 -14.97 3.63 34.16
N ALA A 119 -15.88 2.65 34.22
CA ALA A 119 -16.20 1.78 33.08
C ALA A 119 -16.79 2.53 31.87
N ASN A 120 -17.31 3.75 32.07
CA ASN A 120 -17.93 4.56 31.02
C ASN A 120 -16.95 5.45 30.27
N LYS A 121 -15.64 5.39 30.57
CA LYS A 121 -14.64 6.07 29.74
C LYS A 121 -14.60 5.49 28.32
N ILE A 122 -14.14 6.29 27.37
CA ILE A 122 -13.90 5.83 26.00
C ILE A 122 -12.67 4.92 25.99
N SER A 123 -12.80 3.76 25.35
CA SER A 123 -11.77 2.75 25.18
C SER A 123 -11.57 2.41 23.70
N ALA A 124 -10.57 1.59 23.38
CA ALA A 124 -10.33 1.14 22.01
C ALA A 124 -11.49 0.33 21.41
N ALA A 125 -12.31 -0.32 22.24
CA ALA A 125 -13.49 -1.06 21.78
C ALA A 125 -14.64 -0.15 21.34
N ASP A 126 -14.62 1.13 21.73
CA ASP A 126 -15.65 2.12 21.38
C ASP A 126 -15.39 2.85 20.07
N VAL A 127 -14.21 2.63 19.50
CA VAL A 127 -13.79 3.23 18.25
C VAL A 127 -13.84 2.16 17.18
N GLY A 128 -14.95 2.17 16.43
CA GLY A 128 -15.13 1.37 15.24
C GLY A 128 -14.07 1.71 14.21
N PHE A 129 -13.54 0.68 13.56
CA PHE A 129 -12.54 0.80 12.52
C PHE A 129 -12.75 -0.25 11.46
N GLY A 130 -12.53 0.15 10.20
CA GLY A 130 -12.29 -0.78 9.13
C GLY A 130 -11.88 -0.08 7.85
N LEU A 131 -11.51 -0.88 6.86
CA LEU A 131 -11.14 -0.39 5.53
C LEU A 131 -12.35 -0.56 4.61
N GLY A 132 -12.74 0.51 3.92
CA GLY A 132 -13.81 0.49 2.93
C GLY A 132 -13.44 -0.30 1.67
N ALA A 133 -14.25 -0.12 0.63
CA ALA A 133 -13.97 -0.72 -0.68
C ALA A 133 -12.65 -0.17 -1.24
N VAL A 134 -11.66 -1.06 -1.37
CA VAL A 134 -10.35 -0.74 -1.92
C VAL A 134 -10.44 -0.71 -3.45
N SER A 135 -9.78 0.25 -4.08
CA SER A 135 -9.83 0.40 -5.54
C SER A 135 -8.46 0.70 -6.16
N ARG A 136 -8.12 -0.04 -7.21
CA ARG A 136 -6.93 0.13 -8.04
C ARG A 136 -7.23 1.11 -9.17
N THR A 137 -6.66 2.31 -9.14
CA THR A 137 -7.01 3.38 -10.09
C THR A 137 -5.81 4.15 -10.62
N GLY A 138 -5.89 4.54 -11.90
CA GLY A 138 -4.91 5.38 -12.57
C GLY A 138 -3.96 4.62 -13.50
N THR A 139 -3.29 5.37 -14.38
CA THR A 139 -2.34 4.83 -15.36
C THR A 139 -1.14 4.17 -14.68
N GLY A 140 -0.76 2.99 -15.17
CA GLY A 140 0.38 2.24 -14.63
C GLY A 140 0.08 1.44 -13.36
N VAL A 141 -1.19 1.42 -12.91
CA VAL A 141 -1.64 0.53 -11.83
C VAL A 141 -1.98 -0.85 -12.39
N ASN A 142 -1.64 -1.88 -11.63
CA ASN A 142 -2.06 -3.26 -11.87
C ASN A 142 -3.53 -3.42 -11.47
N THR A 143 -4.46 -3.17 -12.39
CA THR A 143 -5.91 -3.22 -12.16
C THR A 143 -6.49 -4.63 -12.00
N SER A 144 -5.75 -5.67 -12.39
CA SER A 144 -6.14 -7.08 -12.20
C SER A 144 -5.61 -7.68 -10.89
N GLY A 145 -4.80 -6.94 -10.13
CA GLY A 145 -4.34 -7.36 -8.82
C GLY A 145 -5.49 -7.52 -7.82
N THR A 146 -5.31 -8.41 -6.86
CA THR A 146 -6.27 -8.67 -5.79
C THR A 146 -5.74 -8.17 -4.45
N ASP A 147 -6.67 -7.74 -3.60
CA ASP A 147 -6.41 -7.23 -2.27
C ASP A 147 -7.32 -7.94 -1.26
N THR A 148 -6.74 -8.39 -0.15
CA THR A 148 -7.43 -9.07 0.94
C THR A 148 -7.60 -8.11 2.09
N ASN A 149 -8.81 -7.58 2.23
CA ASN A 149 -9.19 -6.76 3.38
C ASN A 149 -9.48 -7.69 4.58
N ALA A 150 -8.72 -7.51 5.65
CA ALA A 150 -8.82 -8.32 6.86
C ALA A 150 -9.71 -7.68 7.94
N THR A 151 -10.30 -6.51 7.66
CA THR A 151 -11.21 -5.78 8.55
C THR A 151 -12.68 -6.10 8.25
N ALA A 152 -13.59 -5.63 9.11
CA ALA A 152 -15.03 -5.81 8.93
C ALA A 152 -15.67 -4.90 7.84
N GLY A 153 -14.88 -4.07 7.15
CA GLY A 153 -15.41 -3.08 6.22
C GLY A 153 -15.87 -1.81 6.94
N ASP A 154 -16.99 -1.22 6.50
CA ASP A 154 -17.58 -0.05 7.15
C ASP A 154 -18.07 -0.40 8.57
N PRO A 155 -17.50 0.18 9.64
CA PRO A 155 -17.86 -0.17 11.02
C PRO A 155 -19.28 0.23 11.41
N THR A 156 -19.96 1.09 10.64
CA THR A 156 -21.32 1.56 10.93
C THR A 156 -22.42 0.63 10.45
N LEU A 157 -22.07 -0.39 9.65
CA LEU A 157 -23.05 -1.38 9.19
C LEU A 157 -23.62 -2.17 10.37
N ALA A 158 -24.91 -2.48 10.32
CA ALA A 158 -25.62 -3.19 11.39
C ALA A 158 -25.05 -4.59 11.69
N ALA A 159 -24.33 -5.21 10.74
CA ALA A 159 -23.64 -6.48 10.96
C ALA A 159 -22.38 -6.34 11.81
N ASN A 160 -21.86 -5.13 11.98
CA ASN A 160 -20.57 -4.85 12.61
C ASN A 160 -20.67 -4.36 14.05
N GLY A 161 -21.88 -4.14 14.55
CA GLY A 161 -22.11 -3.82 15.94
C GLY A 161 -23.58 -3.78 16.33
N SER A 162 -23.82 -3.74 17.64
CA SER A 162 -25.15 -3.68 18.21
C SER A 162 -25.11 -3.07 19.60
N VAL A 163 -26.29 -2.69 20.11
CA VAL A 163 -26.42 -2.29 21.51
C VAL A 163 -26.38 -3.54 22.39
N ASN A 164 -25.45 -3.57 23.34
CA ASN A 164 -25.37 -4.61 24.34
C ASN A 164 -26.58 -4.53 25.27
N GLY A 165 -27.36 -5.62 25.35
CA GLY A 165 -28.61 -5.65 26.14
C GLY A 165 -28.41 -5.53 27.65
N THR A 166 -27.20 -5.78 28.16
CA THR A 166 -26.87 -5.69 29.59
C THR A 166 -26.37 -4.30 29.96
N THR A 167 -25.46 -3.74 29.16
CA THR A 167 -24.80 -2.45 29.47
C THR A 167 -25.50 -1.26 28.83
N GLY A 168 -26.36 -1.48 27.83
CA GLY A 168 -26.98 -0.43 27.02
C GLY A 168 -26.00 0.31 26.11
N ARG A 169 -24.73 -0.12 26.07
CA ARG A 169 -23.65 0.49 25.28
C ARG A 169 -23.62 -0.11 23.88
N TYR A 170 -23.36 0.71 22.88
CA TYR A 170 -23.06 0.20 21.54
C TYR A 170 -21.68 -0.46 21.52
N GLU A 171 -21.61 -1.67 20.99
CA GLU A 171 -20.39 -2.45 20.86
C GLU A 171 -20.16 -2.80 19.39
N PHE A 172 -18.94 -2.60 18.93
CA PHE A 172 -18.47 -3.10 17.64
C PHE A 172 -18.02 -4.56 17.83
N THR A 173 -18.77 -5.51 17.26
CA THR A 173 -18.67 -6.93 17.61
C THR A 173 -18.09 -7.80 16.50
N ALA A 174 -18.07 -7.32 15.26
CA ALA A 174 -17.46 -8.07 14.15
C ALA A 174 -15.94 -8.17 14.30
N THR A 175 -15.34 -9.18 13.67
CA THR A 175 -13.88 -9.38 13.68
C THR A 175 -13.16 -8.16 13.15
N ARG A 176 -12.24 -7.60 13.94
CA ARG A 176 -11.45 -6.41 13.57
C ARG A 176 -12.31 -5.22 13.13
N SER A 177 -13.44 -5.02 13.80
CA SER A 177 -14.36 -3.89 13.58
C SER A 177 -14.10 -2.71 14.49
N ASN A 178 -13.11 -2.77 15.39
CA ASN A 178 -12.75 -1.71 16.31
C ASN A 178 -11.26 -1.70 16.63
N LEU A 179 -10.78 -0.62 17.24
CA LEU A 179 -9.35 -0.40 17.52
C LEU A 179 -8.76 -1.35 18.58
N SER A 180 -9.56 -2.06 19.38
CA SER A 180 -9.02 -3.04 20.33
C SER A 180 -8.30 -4.19 19.62
N ALA A 181 -8.76 -4.56 18.43
CA ALA A 181 -8.14 -5.58 17.58
C ALA A 181 -6.81 -5.14 16.95
N PHE A 182 -6.44 -3.86 17.12
CA PHE A 182 -5.22 -3.24 16.60
C PHE A 182 -4.38 -2.62 17.71
N SER A 183 -4.52 -3.10 18.96
CA SER A 183 -3.69 -2.66 20.10
C SER A 183 -2.19 -2.96 19.89
N THR A 184 -1.88 -3.89 18.99
CA THR A 184 -0.55 -4.15 18.45
C THR A 184 -0.59 -4.09 16.92
N SER A 185 0.59 -3.99 16.28
CA SER A 185 0.70 -3.96 14.81
C SER A 185 0.09 -5.22 14.19
N THR A 186 -1.08 -5.06 13.56
CA THR A 186 -1.90 -6.15 13.04
C THR A 186 -2.23 -5.89 11.57
N THR A 187 -2.11 -6.92 10.73
CA THR A 187 -2.44 -6.83 9.30
C THR A 187 -3.90 -6.46 9.10
N ALA A 188 -4.15 -5.36 8.38
CA ALA A 188 -5.47 -4.88 8.00
C ALA A 188 -5.78 -5.08 6.51
N LEU A 189 -4.75 -5.01 5.65
CA LEU A 189 -4.87 -5.21 4.21
C LEU A 189 -3.58 -5.85 3.68
N SER A 190 -3.70 -6.75 2.72
CA SER A 190 -2.56 -7.25 1.97
C SER A 190 -2.93 -7.47 0.51
N GLY A 191 -1.94 -7.48 -0.36
CA GLY A 191 -2.21 -7.69 -1.78
C GLY A 191 -0.95 -7.89 -2.60
N SER A 192 -1.16 -8.17 -3.89
CA SER A 192 -0.08 -8.18 -4.86
C SER A 192 0.41 -6.76 -5.15
N TYR A 193 1.50 -6.66 -5.91
CA TYR A 193 2.03 -5.37 -6.35
C TYR A 193 0.96 -4.47 -6.98
N VAL A 194 1.09 -3.17 -6.73
CA VAL A 194 0.10 -2.16 -7.12
C VAL A 194 0.48 -1.53 -8.46
N MET A 195 1.77 -1.37 -8.72
CA MET A 195 2.27 -0.60 -9.87
C MET A 195 2.90 -1.52 -10.91
N ASN A 196 2.37 -1.49 -12.14
CA ASN A 196 2.98 -2.11 -13.33
C ASN A 196 4.14 -1.28 -13.90
N ALA A 197 4.10 0.03 -13.66
CA ALA A 197 5.09 0.97 -14.13
C ALA A 197 5.28 2.07 -13.09
N VAL A 198 6.41 2.78 -13.12
CA VAL A 198 6.57 4.02 -12.36
C VAL A 198 5.65 5.06 -12.99
N PRO A 199 4.55 5.47 -12.33
CA PRO A 199 3.65 6.43 -12.91
C PRO A 199 4.33 7.79 -12.92
N ARG A 200 4.12 8.54 -14.00
CA ARG A 200 4.59 9.92 -14.15
C ARG A 200 3.94 10.88 -13.12
N SER A 201 2.88 10.45 -12.45
CA SER A 201 2.16 11.18 -11.40
C SER A 201 2.06 10.35 -10.12
N ASN A 202 2.17 11.03 -8.97
CA ASN A 202 1.95 10.51 -7.62
C ASN A 202 0.46 10.33 -7.27
N GLY A 203 -0.45 10.60 -8.21
CA GLY A 203 -1.90 10.43 -8.04
C GLY A 203 -2.41 8.99 -8.23
N ASN A 204 -1.64 8.10 -8.85
CA ASN A 204 -2.11 6.75 -9.22
C ASN A 204 -1.72 5.73 -8.14
N GLY A 205 -2.57 4.75 -7.88
CA GLY A 205 -2.25 3.68 -6.93
C GLY A 205 -3.47 2.93 -6.42
N LEU A 206 -3.31 2.34 -5.24
CA LEU A 206 -4.37 1.68 -4.50
C LEU A 206 -5.00 2.69 -3.54
N ASN A 207 -6.26 3.03 -3.76
CA ASN A 207 -7.03 3.86 -2.83
C ASN A 207 -7.66 2.96 -1.75
N VAL A 208 -7.41 3.30 -0.49
CA VAL A 208 -7.82 2.53 0.68
C VAL A 208 -8.54 3.48 1.65
N PRO A 209 -9.88 3.49 1.68
CA PRO A 209 -10.63 4.33 2.62
C PRO A 209 -10.49 3.75 4.04
N ALA A 210 -9.78 4.43 4.95
CA ALA A 210 -9.76 4.05 6.36
C ALA A 210 -10.90 4.75 7.10
N MET A 211 -11.86 3.97 7.59
CA MET A 211 -13.08 4.46 8.21
C MET A 211 -13.01 4.27 9.73
N PHE A 212 -13.32 5.34 10.45
CA PHE A 212 -13.45 5.34 11.91
C PHE A 212 -14.86 5.75 12.27
N ALA A 213 -15.43 5.12 13.29
CA ALA A 213 -16.75 5.47 13.79
C ALA A 213 -16.80 5.42 15.31
N ILE A 214 -17.47 6.37 15.95
CA ILE A 214 -17.83 6.30 17.36
C ILE A 214 -19.32 6.55 17.47
N LYS A 215 -20.03 5.71 18.22
CA LYS A 215 -21.44 5.94 18.57
C LYS A 215 -21.48 6.99 19.69
N PRO A 216 -22.12 8.15 19.50
CA PRO A 216 -22.42 9.01 20.63
C PRO A 216 -23.31 8.30 21.65
N GLN A 217 -22.91 8.33 22.92
CA GLN A 217 -23.59 7.65 24.03
C GLN A 217 -23.13 8.22 25.38
N PHE A 218 -23.62 7.66 26.49
CA PHE A 218 -23.27 8.10 27.84
C PHE A 218 -21.83 7.72 28.23
N PHE A 219 -20.86 8.46 27.70
CA PHE A 219 -19.48 8.39 28.16
C PHE A 219 -19.27 9.24 29.41
N GLU A 220 -18.27 8.86 30.21
CA GLU A 220 -17.78 9.70 31.30
C GLU A 220 -17.18 10.99 30.74
N ASN A 221 -17.42 12.12 31.42
CA ASN A 221 -16.82 13.40 31.05
C ASN A 221 -15.30 13.32 31.09
N GLY A 222 -14.65 13.75 30.01
CA GLY A 222 -13.20 13.73 29.91
C GLY A 222 -12.70 14.08 28.51
N SER A 223 -11.39 13.99 28.35
CA SER A 223 -10.73 14.08 27.05
C SER A 223 -10.29 12.70 26.59
N THR A 224 -10.34 12.46 25.28
CA THR A 224 -9.87 11.21 24.69
C THR A 224 -8.97 11.51 23.50
N THR A 225 -7.81 10.88 23.46
CA THR A 225 -6.87 10.90 22.33
C THR A 225 -6.85 9.53 21.68
N ILE A 226 -6.99 9.50 20.36
CA ILE A 226 -6.94 8.30 19.53
C ILE A 226 -5.77 8.48 18.57
N ASN A 227 -4.77 7.62 18.68
CA ASN A 227 -3.65 7.57 17.74
C ASN A 227 -3.70 6.28 16.95
N VAL A 228 -3.64 6.39 15.63
CA VAL A 228 -3.67 5.24 14.72
C VAL A 228 -2.47 5.37 13.78
N THR A 229 -1.62 4.35 13.77
CA THR A 229 -0.43 4.28 12.94
C THR A 229 -0.65 3.24 11.86
N PHE A 230 -0.44 3.65 10.61
CA PHE A 230 -0.46 2.78 9.44
C PHE A 230 0.98 2.53 8.99
N THR A 231 1.32 1.26 8.82
CA THR A 231 2.64 0.84 8.33
C THR A 231 2.46 -0.05 7.12
N VAL A 232 3.12 0.29 6.01
CA VAL A 232 3.12 -0.55 4.82
C VAL A 232 4.50 -1.16 4.62
N THR A 233 4.56 -2.46 4.33
CA THR A 233 5.81 -3.19 4.06
C THR A 233 5.70 -4.03 2.80
N ALA A 234 6.84 -4.32 2.19
CA ALA A 234 6.97 -5.29 1.12
C ALA A 234 7.72 -6.53 1.66
N PRO A 235 7.04 -7.67 1.91
CA PRO A 235 7.69 -8.90 2.36
C PRO A 235 8.66 -9.44 1.30
#